data_AF-A0AAV8FAC1-F1
#
_entry.id   AF-A0AAV8FAC1-F1
#
_cell.length_a   1.000
_cell.length_b   1.000
_cell.length_c   1.000
_cell.angle_alpha   90.00
_cell.angle_beta   90.00
_cell.angle_gamma   90.00
#
_symmetry.space_group_name_H-M   'P 1'
#
loop_
_entity.id
_entity.type
_entity.pdbx_description
1 polymer ?
#
loop_
_entity_poly.entity_id
_entity_poly.type
_entity_poly.pdbx_seq_one_letter_code
_entity_poly.pdbx_strand_id
1 'polypeptide(L)'
;MLRSLSRRASPLHTSLLSHLTHQRAIHDRNKKAMELVAKGWSALQEVDRVIDYADRNDTRLIPLLRGAKENFELALEVDNMNTHARYWLARMHFKYHVPGACKAIGAALLIEAANMGDADAQYELGCKLRVDVRLFANRISTVICC
;
A
#
# COMPACT_ATOMS: atom_id res chain seq x y z
N MET A 1 -60.88 -11.36 23.17
CA MET A 1 -60.57 -10.94 21.79
C MET A 1 -59.27 -10.15 21.79
N LEU A 2 -58.12 -10.79 21.55
CA LEU A 2 -56.81 -10.12 21.45
C LEU A 2 -56.39 -10.10 19.97
N ARG A 3 -56.43 -8.92 19.36
CA ARG A 3 -55.94 -8.70 17.99
C ARG A 3 -54.41 -8.63 18.01
N SER A 4 -53.75 -9.61 17.43
CA SER A 4 -52.31 -9.61 17.15
C SER A 4 -51.99 -8.59 16.05
N LEU A 5 -51.33 -7.49 16.41
CA LEU A 5 -50.74 -6.55 15.45
C LEU A 5 -49.42 -7.12 14.94
N SER A 6 -49.47 -7.86 13.83
CA SER A 6 -48.27 -8.21 13.06
C SER A 6 -47.73 -6.96 12.37
N ARG A 7 -46.77 -6.26 12.99
CA ARG A 7 -45.99 -5.21 12.33
C ARG A 7 -45.13 -5.85 11.23
N ARG A 8 -45.58 -5.78 9.97
CA ARG A 8 -44.69 -5.97 8.81
C ARG A 8 -43.68 -4.83 8.80
N ALA A 9 -42.43 -5.12 9.12
CA ALA A 9 -41.33 -4.21 8.87
C ALA A 9 -41.13 -4.10 7.34
N SER A 10 -41.20 -2.88 6.82
CA SER A 10 -41.06 -2.61 5.39
C SER A 10 -39.65 -2.98 4.91
N PRO A 11 -39.50 -3.82 3.86
CA PRO A 11 -38.19 -4.31 3.40
C PRO A 11 -37.24 -3.20 2.95
N LEU A 12 -37.77 -2.06 2.50
CA LEU A 12 -37.00 -0.85 2.16
C LEU A 12 -36.27 -0.22 3.35
N HIS A 13 -36.88 -0.26 4.55
CA HIS A 13 -36.27 0.33 5.74
C HIS A 13 -35.13 -0.55 6.26
N THR A 14 -35.31 -1.88 6.16
CA THR A 14 -34.27 -2.86 6.51
C THR A 14 -33.09 -2.79 5.55
N SER A 15 -33.32 -2.61 4.23
CA SER A 15 -32.23 -2.51 3.25
C SER A 15 -31.42 -1.22 3.42
N LEU A 16 -32.09 -0.08 3.66
CA LEU A 16 -31.41 1.19 3.87
C LEU A 16 -30.55 1.17 5.14
N LEU A 17 -31.07 0.62 6.24
CA LEU A 17 -30.31 0.48 7.48
C LEU A 17 -29.11 -0.48 7.30
N SER A 18 -29.28 -1.58 6.56
CA SER A 18 -28.18 -2.51 6.27
C SER A 18 -27.09 -1.90 5.39
N HIS A 19 -27.47 -1.04 4.44
CA HIS A 19 -26.53 -0.31 3.61
C HIS A 19 -25.76 0.75 4.43
N LEU A 20 -26.44 1.47 5.32
CA LEU A 20 -25.78 2.45 6.21
C LEU A 20 -24.84 1.80 7.22
N THR A 21 -25.21 0.65 7.81
CA THR A 21 -24.30 -0.08 8.72
C THR A 21 -23.10 -0.66 7.97
N HIS A 22 -23.29 -1.12 6.74
CA HIS A 22 -22.22 -1.58 5.87
C HIS A 22 -21.26 -0.44 5.50
N GLN A 23 -21.78 0.72 5.09
CA GLN A 23 -20.97 1.91 4.81
C GLN A 23 -20.17 2.36 6.03
N ARG A 24 -20.78 2.38 7.22
CA ARG A 24 -20.08 2.74 8.46
C ARG A 24 -18.94 1.78 8.77
N ALA A 25 -19.17 0.47 8.65
CA ALA A 25 -18.14 -0.53 8.87
C ALA A 25 -16.96 -0.39 7.87
N ILE A 26 -17.24 -0.07 6.61
CA ILE A 26 -16.19 0.24 5.61
C ILE A 26 -15.41 1.49 6.02
N HIS A 27 -16.10 2.58 6.39
CA HIS A 27 -15.44 3.81 6.81
C HIS A 27 -14.53 3.59 8.02
N ASP A 28 -14.95 2.80 9.01
CA ASP A 28 -14.16 2.49 10.19
C ASP A 28 -12.91 1.66 9.85
N ARG A 29 -13.03 0.70 8.92
CA ARG A 29 -11.88 -0.09 8.41
C ARG A 29 -10.90 0.79 7.64
N ASN A 30 -11.39 1.61 6.72
CA ASN A 30 -10.56 2.50 5.92
C ASN A 30 -9.82 3.50 6.81
N LYS A 31 -10.50 4.06 7.82
CA LYS A 31 -9.89 4.95 8.79
C LYS A 31 -8.76 4.25 9.55
N LYS A 32 -9.01 3.04 10.08
CA LYS A 32 -8.01 2.26 10.81
C LYS A 32 -6.80 1.91 9.94
N ALA A 33 -7.04 1.53 8.67
CA ALA A 33 -5.96 1.26 7.73
C ALA A 33 -5.12 2.53 7.48
N MET A 34 -5.74 3.69 7.31
CA MET A 34 -5.03 4.96 7.12
C MET A 34 -4.24 5.40 8.35
N GLU A 35 -4.71 5.12 9.57
CA GLU A 35 -3.94 5.35 10.79
C GLU A 35 -2.66 4.51 10.84
N LEU A 36 -2.72 3.25 10.40
CA LEU A 36 -1.56 2.38 10.27
C LEU A 36 -0.61 2.86 9.18
N VAL A 37 -1.14 3.26 8.01
CA VAL A 37 -0.35 3.89 6.94
C VAL A 37 0.37 5.14 7.45
N ALA A 38 -0.31 5.99 8.21
CA ALA A 38 0.28 7.20 8.77
C ALA A 38 1.44 6.88 9.72
N LYS A 39 1.29 5.88 10.61
CA LYS A 39 2.37 5.42 11.49
C LYS A 39 3.57 4.91 10.72
N GLY A 40 3.34 4.07 9.70
CA GLY A 40 4.42 3.56 8.85
C GLY A 40 5.13 4.68 8.09
N TRP A 41 4.37 5.65 7.56
CA TRP A 41 4.92 6.80 6.86
C TRP A 41 5.76 7.71 7.77
N SER A 42 5.29 8.02 8.98
CA SER A 42 6.08 8.80 9.94
C SER A 42 7.42 8.13 10.28
N ALA A 43 7.45 6.80 10.42
CA ALA A 43 8.70 6.07 10.61
C ALA A 43 9.62 6.17 9.38
N LEU A 44 9.08 6.07 8.15
CA LEU A 44 9.85 6.27 6.93
C LEU A 44 10.41 7.68 6.79
N GLN A 45 9.66 8.71 7.20
CA GLN A 45 10.15 10.08 7.18
C GLN A 45 11.37 10.27 8.09
N GLU A 46 11.38 9.62 9.26
CA GLU A 46 12.55 9.68 10.14
C GLU A 46 13.76 8.97 9.53
N VAL A 47 13.54 7.84 8.84
CA VAL A 47 14.60 7.16 8.08
C VAL A 47 15.11 8.04 6.93
N ASP A 48 14.21 8.63 6.14
CA ASP A 48 14.55 9.46 4.99
C ASP A 48 15.40 10.69 5.37
N ARG A 49 15.27 11.20 6.60
CA ARG A 49 16.10 12.32 7.10
C ARG A 49 17.57 11.97 7.26
N VAL A 50 17.89 10.71 7.48
CA VAL A 50 19.22 10.27 7.89
C VAL A 50 19.85 9.27 6.92
N ILE A 51 19.05 8.67 6.02
CA ILE A 51 19.50 7.60 5.11
C ILE A 51 20.63 8.03 4.17
N ASP A 52 20.72 9.31 3.81
CA ASP A 52 21.77 9.83 2.92
C ASP A 52 23.15 9.90 3.61
N TYR A 53 23.18 9.93 4.95
CA TYR A 53 24.41 10.04 5.75
C TYR A 53 24.69 8.82 6.62
N ALA A 54 23.72 7.93 6.79
CA ALA A 54 23.84 6.72 7.58
C ALA A 54 24.46 5.57 6.77
N ASP A 55 25.20 4.68 7.46
CA ASP A 55 25.61 3.41 6.86
C ASP A 55 24.36 2.60 6.49
N ARG A 56 24.41 1.89 5.35
CA ARG A 56 23.34 1.00 4.89
C ARG A 56 22.94 -0.04 5.95
N ASN A 57 23.87 -0.39 6.84
CA ASN A 57 23.66 -1.33 7.94
C ASN A 57 23.51 -0.65 9.31
N ASP A 58 23.18 0.65 9.37
CA ASP A 58 22.96 1.33 10.65
C ASP A 58 21.84 0.62 11.42
N THR A 59 22.24 -0.01 12.53
CA THR A 59 21.37 -0.84 13.37
C THR A 59 20.21 -0.06 13.98
N ARG A 60 20.30 1.28 14.03
CA ARG A 60 19.24 2.16 14.53
C ARG A 60 18.09 2.34 13.54
N LEU A 61 18.34 2.17 12.25
CA LEU A 61 17.32 2.29 11.20
C LEU A 61 16.50 1.00 11.05
N ILE A 62 17.11 -0.15 11.39
CA ILE A 62 16.47 -1.47 11.25
C ILE A 62 15.14 -1.56 12.03
N PRO A 63 15.02 -1.12 13.30
CA PRO A 63 13.76 -1.11 14.03
C PRO A 63 12.68 -0.23 13.39
N LEU A 64 13.05 0.97 12.90
CA LEU A 64 12.12 1.89 12.24
C LEU A 64 11.59 1.29 10.94
N LEU A 65 12.48 0.72 10.13
CA LEU A 65 12.12 0.04 8.90
C LEU A 65 11.26 -1.21 9.15
N ARG A 66 11.58 -2.01 10.16
CA ARG A 66 10.76 -3.16 10.55
C ARG A 66 9.35 -2.71 10.97
N GLY A 67 9.26 -1.73 11.88
CA GLY A 67 7.98 -1.21 12.34
C GLY A 67 7.15 -0.56 11.23
N ALA A 68 7.79 0.15 10.29
CA ALA A 68 7.10 0.69 9.12
C ALA A 68 6.51 -0.41 8.26
N LYS A 69 7.28 -1.47 7.95
CA LYS A 69 6.82 -2.62 7.17
C LYS A 69 5.63 -3.30 7.82
N GLU A 70 5.72 -3.60 9.11
CA GLU A 70 4.66 -4.24 9.89
C GLU A 70 3.37 -3.39 9.89
N ASN A 71 3.48 -2.07 10.02
CA ASN A 71 2.31 -1.19 9.95
C ASN A 71 1.62 -1.22 8.58
N PHE A 72 2.38 -1.25 7.47
CA PHE A 72 1.78 -1.36 6.14
C PHE A 72 1.16 -2.73 5.88
N GLU A 73 1.78 -3.81 6.38
CA GLU A 73 1.22 -5.17 6.30
C GLU A 73 -0.10 -5.25 7.08
N LEU A 74 -0.13 -4.75 8.32
CA LEU A 74 -1.35 -4.65 9.12
C LEU A 74 -2.42 -3.77 8.46
N ALA A 75 -2.03 -2.69 7.77
CA ALA A 75 -2.98 -1.86 7.03
C ALA A 75 -3.67 -2.65 5.90
N LEU A 76 -2.93 -3.51 5.20
CA LEU A 76 -3.48 -4.40 4.16
C LEU A 76 -4.31 -5.56 4.74
N GLU A 77 -4.01 -6.03 5.94
CA GLU A 77 -4.88 -6.98 6.64
C GLU A 77 -6.24 -6.35 7.01
N VAL A 78 -6.23 -5.08 7.44
CA VAL A 78 -7.45 -4.34 7.77
C VAL A 78 -8.25 -3.97 6.53
N ASP A 79 -7.56 -3.49 5.50
CA ASP A 79 -8.13 -3.09 4.21
C ASP A 79 -7.18 -3.45 3.06
N ASN A 80 -7.41 -4.64 2.49
CA ASN A 80 -6.62 -5.13 1.36
C ASN A 80 -6.81 -4.26 0.10
N MET A 81 -7.82 -3.38 0.04
CA MET A 81 -8.00 -2.46 -1.08
C MET A 81 -7.26 -1.14 -0.89
N ASN A 82 -6.53 -0.96 0.22
CA ASN A 82 -5.78 0.25 0.47
C ASN A 82 -4.57 0.36 -0.47
N THR A 83 -4.69 1.24 -1.46
CA THR A 83 -3.65 1.40 -2.48
C THR A 83 -2.39 2.06 -1.93
N HIS A 84 -2.53 3.00 -0.99
CA HIS A 84 -1.40 3.66 -0.35
C HIS A 84 -0.55 2.69 0.44
N ALA A 85 -1.15 1.84 1.28
CA ALA A 85 -0.42 0.83 2.05
C ALA A 85 0.37 -0.11 1.10
N ARG A 86 -0.27 -0.52 0.01
CA ARG A 86 0.35 -1.39 -1.01
C ARG A 86 1.52 -0.70 -1.71
N TYR A 87 1.34 0.55 -2.12
CA TYR A 87 2.39 1.37 -2.74
C TYR A 87 3.58 1.56 -1.79
N TRP A 88 3.33 1.92 -0.53
CA TRP A 88 4.37 2.14 0.46
C TRP A 88 5.16 0.87 0.76
N LEU A 89 4.47 -0.25 0.94
CA LEU A 89 5.10 -1.56 1.14
C LEU A 89 5.94 -1.97 -0.08
N ALA A 90 5.45 -1.71 -1.30
CA ALA A 90 6.22 -1.91 -2.52
C ALA A 90 7.52 -1.09 -2.51
N ARG A 91 7.42 0.19 -2.15
CA ARG A 91 8.55 1.11 -2.10
C ARG A 91 9.58 0.72 -1.04
N MET A 92 9.13 0.14 0.08
CA MET A 92 10.01 -0.45 1.09
C MET A 92 10.95 -1.50 0.50
N HIS A 93 10.44 -2.37 -0.37
CA HIS A 93 11.22 -3.41 -1.02
C HIS A 93 12.24 -2.92 -2.06
N PHE A 94 12.10 -1.68 -2.55
CA PHE A 94 13.01 -1.11 -3.55
C PHE A 94 14.04 -0.15 -2.96
N LYS A 95 13.61 0.77 -2.10
CA LYS A 95 14.44 1.89 -1.63
C LYS A 95 15.19 1.57 -0.36
N TYR A 96 14.60 0.81 0.55
CA TYR A 96 15.10 0.66 1.92
C TYR A 96 15.70 -0.72 2.16
N HIS A 97 16.65 -0.81 3.09
CA HIS A 97 17.22 -2.07 3.53
C HIS A 97 16.36 -2.73 4.62
N VAL A 98 15.17 -3.18 4.22
CA VAL A 98 14.29 -3.96 5.11
C VAL A 98 14.73 -5.42 5.21
N PRO A 99 14.72 -6.04 6.40
CA PRO A 99 14.89 -7.49 6.52
C PRO A 99 13.85 -8.23 5.68
N GLY A 100 14.31 -9.19 4.87
CA GLY A 100 13.43 -9.93 3.94
C GLY A 100 13.00 -9.12 2.71
N ALA A 101 13.72 -8.06 2.34
CA ALA A 101 13.47 -7.32 1.11
C ALA A 101 13.50 -8.25 -0.12
N CYS A 102 12.38 -8.33 -0.86
CA CYS A 102 12.30 -9.05 -2.12
C CYS A 102 11.80 -8.12 -3.23
N LYS A 103 12.64 -7.85 -4.23
CA LYS A 103 12.30 -6.96 -5.35
C LYS A 103 11.11 -7.48 -6.17
N ALA A 104 10.93 -8.80 -6.25
CA ALA A 104 9.80 -9.40 -6.97
C ALA A 104 8.47 -9.12 -6.25
N ILE A 105 8.45 -9.25 -4.91
CA ILE A 105 7.27 -8.89 -4.09
C ILE A 105 6.99 -7.40 -4.23
N GLY A 106 8.03 -6.56 -4.13
CA GLY A 106 7.90 -5.12 -4.35
C GLY A 106 7.30 -4.78 -5.72
N ALA A 107 7.73 -5.45 -6.78
CA ALA A 107 7.20 -5.24 -8.13
C ALA A 107 5.74 -5.64 -8.25
N ALA A 108 5.36 -6.80 -7.70
CA ALA A 108 3.97 -7.27 -7.70
C ALA A 108 3.05 -6.26 -6.98
N LEU A 109 3.42 -5.84 -5.78
CA LEU A 109 2.67 -4.84 -5.01
C LEU A 109 2.56 -3.51 -5.75
N LEU A 110 3.64 -3.05 -6.40
CA LEU A 110 3.65 -1.80 -7.16
C LEU A 110 2.70 -1.86 -8.36
N ILE A 111 2.72 -2.96 -9.12
CA ILE A 111 1.83 -3.19 -10.27
C ILE A 111 0.38 -3.24 -9.81
N GLU A 112 0.09 -3.96 -8.73
CA GLU A 112 -1.26 -4.02 -8.16
C GLU A 112 -1.74 -2.63 -7.73
N ALA A 113 -0.93 -1.86 -7.00
CA ALA A 113 -1.30 -0.50 -6.59
C ALA A 113 -1.57 0.41 -7.80
N ALA A 114 -0.73 0.33 -8.84
CA ALA A 114 -0.90 1.10 -10.07
C ALA A 114 -2.19 0.71 -10.83
N ASN A 115 -2.49 -0.58 -10.92
CA ASN A 115 -3.71 -1.10 -11.55
C ASN A 115 -4.98 -0.69 -10.79
N MET A 116 -4.88 -0.53 -9.47
CA MET A 116 -5.97 -0.06 -8.63
C MET A 116 -6.17 1.46 -8.69
N GLY A 117 -5.33 2.19 -9.43
CA GLY A 117 -5.48 3.62 -9.67
C GLY A 117 -4.65 4.54 -8.79
N ASP A 118 -3.65 4.02 -8.07
CA ASP A 118 -2.75 4.86 -7.27
C ASP A 118 -1.81 5.67 -8.15
N ALA A 119 -1.92 7.00 -8.08
CA ALA A 119 -1.18 7.91 -8.95
C ALA A 119 0.35 7.84 -8.72
N ASP A 120 0.78 7.70 -7.46
CA ASP A 120 2.21 7.61 -7.12
C ASP A 120 2.78 6.28 -7.61
N ALA A 121 2.03 5.18 -7.47
CA ALA A 121 2.41 3.88 -8.00
C ALA A 121 2.49 3.87 -9.53
N GLN A 122 1.52 4.49 -10.22
CA GLN A 122 1.52 4.62 -11.68
C GLN A 122 2.73 5.42 -12.17
N TYR A 123 3.04 6.53 -11.51
CA TYR A 123 4.21 7.33 -11.81
C TYR A 123 5.51 6.53 -11.62
N GLU A 124 5.66 5.87 -10.48
CA GLU A 124 6.87 5.10 -10.16
C GLU A 124 7.04 3.89 -11.09
N LEU A 125 5.96 3.16 -11.40
CA LEU A 125 5.97 2.06 -12.36
C LEU A 125 6.38 2.54 -13.76
N GLY A 126 5.81 3.65 -14.21
CA GLY A 126 6.18 4.29 -15.47
C GLY A 126 7.66 4.68 -15.52
N CYS A 127 8.20 5.20 -14.42
CA CYS A 127 9.63 5.52 -14.33
C CYS A 127 10.51 4.26 -14.48
N LYS A 128 10.17 3.16 -13.78
CA LYS A 128 10.94 1.91 -13.85
C LYS A 128 10.88 1.28 -15.25
N LEU A 129 9.72 1.22 -15.88
CA LEU A 129 9.56 0.68 -17.25
C LEU A 129 10.35 1.48 -18.29
N ARG A 130 10.43 2.81 -18.14
CA ARG A 130 11.23 3.66 -19.04
C ARG A 130 12.73 3.41 -18.91
N VAL A 131 13.21 3.05 -17.72
CA VAL A 131 14.62 2.68 -17.51
C VAL A 131 14.93 1.37 -18.22
N ASP A 132 14.05 0.37 -18.10
CA ASP A 132 14.25 -0.92 -18.77
C ASP A 132 14.29 -0.78 -20.29
N VAL A 133 13.36 -0.03 -20.89
CA VAL A 133 13.37 0.24 -22.34
C VAL A 133 14.66 0.94 -22.79
N ARG A 134 15.18 1.90 -21.99
CA ARG A 134 16.46 2.57 -22.30
C ARG A 134 17.65 1.64 -22.17
N LEU A 135 17.67 0.75 -21.18
CA LEU A 135 18.75 -0.24 -21.02
C LEU A 135 18.73 -1.29 -22.12
N PHE A 136 17.55 -1.72 -22.57
CA PHE A 136 17.40 -2.60 -23.73
C PHE A 136 17.82 -1.90 -25.03
N ALA A 137 17.40 -0.64 -25.25
CA ALA A 137 17.83 0.14 -26.41
C ALA A 137 19.35 0.37 -26.43
N ASN A 138 19.97 0.68 -25.29
CA ASN A 138 21.41 0.87 -25.19
C ASN A 138 22.18 -0.45 -25.41
N ARG A 139 21.67 -1.59 -24.92
CA ARG A 139 22.27 -2.90 -25.21
C ARG A 139 22.19 -3.27 -26.70
N ILE A 140 21.10 -2.91 -27.39
CA ILE A 140 20.97 -3.15 -28.83
C ILE A 140 21.94 -2.24 -29.62
N SER A 141 22.07 -0.97 -29.25
CA SER A 141 23.05 -0.07 -29.88
C SER A 141 24.50 -0.51 -29.69
N THR A 142 24.85 -1.12 -28.54
CA THR A 142 26.21 -1.68 -28.36
C THR A 142 26.44 -2.96 -29.17
N VAL A 143 25.39 -3.71 -29.52
CA VAL A 143 25.51 -4.94 -30.34
C VAL A 143 25.48 -4.64 -31.84
N ILE A 144 24.91 -3.51 -32.27
CA ILE A 144 24.88 -3.10 -33.69
C ILE A 144 26.13 -2.29 -34.09
N CYS A 145 26.93 -1.82 -33.12
CA CYS A 145 28.18 -1.08 -33.37
C CYS A 145 29.46 -1.94 -33.28
N CYS A 146 29.37 -3.27 -33.35
CA CYS A 146 30.52 -4.19 -33.45
C CYS A 146 30.47 -4.98 -34.75
#